data_AF-A0A7W8B676-F1
#
_entry.id   AF-A0A7W8B676-F1
#
_cell.length_a   1.000
_cell.length_b   1.000
_cell.length_c   1.000
_cell.angle_alpha   90.00
_cell.angle_beta   90.00
_cell.angle_gamma   90.00
#
_symmetry.space_group_name_H-M   'P 1'
#
loop_
_entity.id
_entity.type
_entity.pdbx_description
1 polymer ?
#
loop_
_entity_poly.entity_id
_entity_poly.type
_entity_poly.pdbx_seq_one_letter_code
_entity_poly.pdbx_strand_id
1 'polypeptide(L)' 'MTNRARKGGDKLTVEELCEELRIARSTFYDWRQKGRAPRCLRLPNGALRIRRSDLDNWLTDCEDHA' A
#
# COMPACT_ATOMS: atom_id res chain seq x y z
N MET A 1 16.70 -13.56 -6.99
CA MET A 1 16.46 -13.62 -5.53
C MET A 1 15.76 -12.31 -5.15
N THR A 2 14.55 -12.20 -4.61
CA THR A 2 13.72 -13.08 -3.76
C THR A 2 12.23 -12.89 -4.09
N ASN A 3 11.61 -13.90 -4.70
CA ASN A 3 10.15 -14.04 -4.70
C ASN A 3 9.72 -14.55 -3.32
N ARG A 4 9.28 -13.67 -2.42
CA ARG A 4 8.83 -14.07 -1.08
C ARG A 4 7.48 -13.43 -0.75
N ALA A 5 6.42 -14.17 -1.07
CA ALA A 5 5.16 -14.32 -0.32
C ALA A 5 3.94 -14.43 -1.24
N ARG A 6 3.86 -15.47 -2.06
CA ARG A 6 2.55 -16.02 -2.44
C ARG A 6 2.08 -16.95 -1.33
N LYS A 7 1.60 -16.40 -0.21
CA LYS A 7 0.75 -17.08 0.78
C LYS A 7 -0.07 -16.06 1.57
N GLY A 8 -1.34 -15.89 1.20
CA GLY A 8 -2.42 -15.82 2.20
C GLY A 8 -2.93 -14.48 2.72
N GLY A 9 -2.81 -13.37 1.99
CA GLY A 9 -3.52 -12.14 2.35
C GLY A 9 -3.78 -11.27 1.15
N ASP A 10 -5.04 -11.22 0.67
CA ASP A 10 -5.47 -10.29 -0.40
C ASP A 10 -5.17 -8.81 -0.05
N LYS A 11 -4.86 -8.53 1.23
CA LYS A 11 -4.86 -7.20 1.85
C LYS A 11 -3.67 -6.99 2.81
N LEU A 12 -2.82 -6.04 2.49
CA LEU A 12 -1.72 -5.51 3.31
C LEU A 12 -2.24 -4.57 4.38
N THR A 13 -1.53 -4.49 5.50
CA THR A 13 -1.64 -3.39 6.46
C THR A 13 -0.81 -2.18 6.00
N VAL A 14 -1.02 -1.04 6.66
CA VAL A 14 -0.17 0.15 6.44
C VAL A 14 1.29 -0.14 6.78
N GLU A 15 1.54 -0.96 7.81
CA GLU A 15 2.89 -1.32 8.25
C GLU A 15 3.59 -2.16 7.18
N GLU A 16 2.95 -3.22 6.70
CA GLU A 16 3.49 -4.05 5.61
C GLU A 16 3.77 -3.24 4.34
N LEU A 17 2.89 -2.30 3.99
CA LEU A 17 3.09 -1.41 2.85
C LEU A 17 4.29 -0.46 3.05
N CYS A 18 4.44 0.10 4.25
CA CYS A 18 5.56 0.98 4.56
C CYS A 18 6.89 0.24 4.56
N GLU A 19 6.92 -0.99 5.08
CA GLU A 19 8.09 -1.86 5.05
C GLU A 19 8.48 -2.23 3.61
N GLU A 20 7.49 -2.52 2.76
CA GLU A 20 7.74 -2.87 1.37
C GLU A 20 8.28 -1.71 0.54
N LEU A 21 7.65 -0.53 0.65
CA LEU A 21 8.08 0.68 -0.07
C LEU A 21 9.30 1.34 0.59
N ARG A 22 9.73 0.84 1.77
CA ARG A 22 10.80 1.41 2.60
C ARG A 22 10.57 2.88 2.93
N ILE A 23 9.33 3.24 3.26
CA ILE A 23 8.93 4.59 3.65
C ILE A 23 8.48 4.64 5.10
N ALA A 24 8.54 5.82 5.71
CA ALA A 24 7.94 6.02 7.02
C ALA A 24 6.40 6.07 6.91
N ARG A 25 5.71 5.61 7.97
CA ARG A 25 4.23 5.74 8.08
C ARG A 25 3.76 7.18 7.87
N SER A 26 4.51 8.16 8.36
CA SER A 26 4.21 9.58 8.17
C SER A 26 4.19 9.99 6.70
N THR A 27 5.11 9.47 5.88
CA THR A 27 5.14 9.69 4.43
C THR A 27 3.90 9.12 3.78
N PHE A 28 3.50 7.91 4.16
CA PHE A 28 2.26 7.31 3.66
C PHE A 28 1.01 8.13 4.03
N TYR A 29 0.92 8.63 5.26
CA TYR A 29 -0.20 9.50 5.66
C TYR A 29 -0.20 10.85 4.94
N ASP A 30 0.97 11.43 4.65
CA ASP A 30 1.11 12.64 3.82
C ASP A 30 0.62 12.39 2.40
N TRP A 31 1.02 11.27 1.77
CA TRP A 31 0.51 10.87 0.46
C TRP A 31 -0.99 10.69 0.46
N ARG A 32 -1.54 10.08 1.52
CA ARG A 32 -2.98 9.90 1.67
C ARG A 32 -3.73 11.23 1.77
N GLN A 33 -3.17 12.22 2.48
CA GLN A 33 -3.73 13.57 2.54
C GLN A 33 -3.68 14.27 1.19
N LYS A 34 -2.61 14.04 0.42
CA LYS A 34 -2.41 14.59 -0.94
C LYS A 34 -3.18 13.82 -2.02
N GLY A 35 -3.88 12.73 -1.67
CA GLY A 35 -4.58 11.88 -2.64
C GLY A 35 -3.64 11.05 -3.54
N ARG A 36 -2.38 10.89 -3.15
CA ARG A 36 -1.32 10.16 -3.89
C ARG A 36 -0.98 8.80 -3.28
N ALA A 37 -1.91 8.21 -2.51
CA ALA A 37 -1.74 6.90 -1.89
C ALA A 37 -2.68 5.88 -2.55
N PRO A 38 -2.33 4.58 -2.51
CA PRO A 38 -3.20 3.51 -3.02
C PRO A 38 -4.52 3.44 -2.24
N ARG A 39 -5.51 2.78 -2.86
CA ARG A 39 -6.84 2.62 -2.27
C ARG A 39 -6.76 1.85 -0.95
N CYS A 40 -7.20 2.51 0.11
CA CYS A 40 -7.25 1.95 1.46
C CYS A 40 -8.70 1.58 1.81
N LEU A 41 -8.91 0.32 2.20
CA LEU A 41 -10.15 -0.16 2.81
C LEU A 41 -10.11 0.10 4.31
N ARG A 42 -11.09 0.86 4.80
CA ARG A 42 -11.32 1.04 6.24
C ARG A 42 -12.18 -0.11 6.76
N LEU A 43 -11.65 -0.88 7.69
CA LEU A 43 -12.38 -1.93 8.39
C LEU A 43 -13.28 -1.33 9.50
N PRO A 44 -14.32 -2.05 9.95
CA PRO A 44 -15.19 -1.58 11.04
C PRO A 44 -14.46 -1.37 12.37
N ASN A 45 -13.31 -2.03 12.58
CA ASN A 45 -12.43 -1.82 13.73
C ASN A 45 -11.52 -0.57 13.60
N GLY A 46 -11.66 0.21 12.52
CA GLY A 46 -10.84 1.40 12.26
C GLY A 46 -9.49 1.13 11.61
N ALA A 47 -9.08 -0.14 11.46
CA ALA A 47 -7.83 -0.48 10.80
C ALA A 47 -7.91 -0.27 9.27
N LEU A 48 -6.79 0.12 8.67
CA LEU A 48 -6.66 0.27 7.23
C LEU A 48 -6.06 -1.00 6.62
N ARG A 49 -6.64 -1.44 5.50
CA ARG A 49 -6.19 -2.56 4.68
C ARG A 49 -6.07 -2.12 3.23
N ILE A 50 -4.98 -2.46 2.56
CA ILE A 50 -4.72 -2.11 1.16
C ILE A 50 -4.70 -3.40 0.37
N ARG A 51 -5.49 -3.55 -0.69
CA ARG A 51 -5.35 -4.78 -1.50
C ARG A 51 -4.03 -4.78 -2.23
N ARG A 52 -3.46 -5.97 -2.42
CA ARG A 52 -2.21 -6.08 -3.16
C ARG A 52 -2.33 -5.55 -4.59
N SER A 53 -3.45 -5.86 -5.26
CA SER A 53 -3.75 -5.35 -6.60
C SER A 53 -3.94 -3.84 -6.64
N ASP A 54 -4.51 -3.22 -5.59
CA ASP A 54 -4.65 -1.77 -5.52
C ASP A 54 -3.28 -1.07 -5.38
N LEU A 55 -2.35 -1.70 -4.63
CA LEU A 55 -0.97 -1.22 -4.54
C LEU A 55 -0.23 -1.36 -5.87
N ASP A 56 -0.35 -2.53 -6.52
CA ASP A 56 0.27 -2.82 -7.81
C ASP A 56 -0.19 -1.85 -8.91
N ASN A 57 -1.51 -1.66 -9.05
CA ASN A 57 -2.09 -0.69 -9.98
C ASN A 57 -1.59 0.74 -9.72
N TRP A 58 -1.45 1.12 -8.44
CA TRP A 58 -0.94 2.44 -8.08
C TRP A 58 0.55 2.58 -8.41
N LEU A 59 1.36 1.53 -8.21
CA LEU A 59 2.77 1.53 -8.63
C LEU A 59 2.88 1.67 -10.15
N THR A 60 2.07 0.94 -10.92
CA THR A 60 2.03 1.06 -12.38
C THR A 60 1.66 2.46 -12.84
N ASP A 61 0.65 3.09 -12.22
CA ASP A 61 0.33 4.51 -12.50
C ASP A 61 1.52 5.42 -12.17
N CYS A 62 2.17 5.23 -11.02
CA CYS A 62 3.34 6.03 -10.65
C CYS A 62 4.54 5.83 -11.60
N GLU A 63 4.70 4.66 -12.20
CA GLU A 63 5.72 4.37 -13.21
C GLU A 63 5.42 5.05 -14.57
N ASP A 64 4.15 5.22 -14.93
CA ASP A 64 3.74 5.93 -16.16
C ASP A 64 3.91 7.45 -16.06
N HIS A 65 3.76 8.01 -14.86
CA HIS A 65 3.97 9.45 -14.60
C HIS A 65 5.45 9.85 -14.36
N ALA A 66 6.41 8.93 -14.58
CA ALA A 66 7.85 9.16 -14.39
C ALA A 66 8.58 9.52 -15.70
#